data_AF-A0ABD0N9U7-F1
#
_entry.id   AF-A0ABD0N9U7-F1
#
_cell.length_a   1.000
_cell.length_b   1.000
_cell.length_c   1.000
_cell.angle_alpha   90.00
_cell.angle_beta   90.00
_cell.angle_gamma   90.00
#
_symmetry.space_group_name_H-M   'P 1'
#
loop_
_entity.id
_entity.type
_entity.pdbx_description
1 polymer ?
#
loop_
_entity_poly.entity_id
_entity_poly.type
_entity_poly.pdbx_seq_one_letter_code
_entity_poly.pdbx_strand_id
1 'polypeptide(L)' 'VWRFSTAFSPVNRWEFADISSMADHLKRCPYNEVLRQVDAVPLPCMCTTRELTRDGRSLRSVLKPVS' A
#
# COMPACT_ATOMS: atom_id res chain seq x y z
N VAL A 1 -19.27 -8.95 -7.33
CA VAL A 1 -19.13 -7.69 -6.58
C VAL A 1 -18.58 -8.02 -5.20
N TRP A 2 -17.39 -7.54 -4.85
CA TRP A 2 -16.87 -7.64 -3.49
C TRP A 2 -17.67 -6.68 -2.60
N ARG A 3 -18.24 -7.20 -1.50
CA ARG A 3 -18.93 -6.37 -0.51
C ARG A 3 -18.06 -6.31 0.73
N PHE A 4 -17.57 -5.12 1.04
CA PHE A 4 -16.91 -4.89 2.32
C PHE A 4 -17.98 -4.83 3.41
N SER A 5 -17.73 -5.51 4.53
CA SER A 5 -18.58 -5.36 5.71
C SER A 5 -18.51 -3.91 6.18
N THR A 6 -19.64 -3.30 6.52
CA THR A 6 -19.66 -1.98 7.19
C THR A 6 -19.54 -2.10 8.71
N ALA A 7 -19.30 -3.31 9.23
CA ALA A 7 -19.15 -3.57 10.66
C ALA A 7 -17.76 -3.16 11.18
N PHE A 8 -17.38 -1.91 10.96
CA PHE A 8 -16.19 -1.32 11.55
C PHE A 8 -16.61 -0.23 12.52
N SER A 9 -16.13 -0.32 13.76
CA SER A 9 -16.29 0.76 14.73
C SER A 9 -15.26 1.86 14.47
N PRO A 10 -15.56 3.12 14.82
CA PRO A 10 -14.58 4.21 14.75
C PRO A 10 -13.32 3.86 15.54
N VAL A 11 -12.15 4.15 14.95
CA VAL A 11 -10.86 4.02 15.64
C VAL A 11 -10.65 5.25 16.49
N ASN A 12 -10.74 5.10 17.82
CA ASN A 12 -10.61 6.23 18.76
C ASN A 12 -9.15 6.62 19.06
N ARG A 13 -8.21 5.67 18.93
CA ARG A 13 -6.78 5.88 19.20
C ARG A 13 -5.93 4.94 18.37
N TRP A 14 -4.80 5.46 17.90
CA TRP A 14 -3.73 4.67 17.28
C TRP A 14 -2.61 4.53 18.30
N GLU A 15 -2.17 3.29 18.54
CA GLU A 15 -1.11 2.99 19.49
C GLU A 15 -0.32 1.76 19.07
N PHE A 16 0.89 1.62 19.62
CA PHE A 16 1.62 0.37 19.54
C PHE A 16 0.99 -0.62 20.51
N ALA A 17 0.43 -1.70 19.98
CA ALA A 17 -0.05 -2.78 20.80
C ALA A 17 1.11 -3.73 21.14
N ASP A 18 1.17 -4.16 22.39
CA ASP A 18 2.11 -5.21 22.86
C ASP A 18 1.59 -6.61 22.46
N ILE A 19 1.30 -6.76 21.18
CA ILE A 19 0.90 -8.02 20.55
C ILE A 19 1.89 -8.32 19.44
N SER A 20 2.10 -9.61 19.18
CA SER A 20 2.93 -10.03 18.04
C SER A 20 2.42 -9.36 16.76
N SER A 21 3.32 -8.68 16.05
CA SER A 21 2.98 -7.98 14.82
C SER A 21 2.41 -8.95 13.81
N MET A 22 1.45 -8.48 12.99
CA MET A 22 0.98 -9.24 11.85
C MET A 22 2.15 -9.66 10.94
N ALA A 23 3.21 -8.86 10.86
CA ALA A 23 4.42 -9.22 10.12
C ALA A 23 5.09 -10.49 10.67
N ASP A 24 5.12 -10.68 11.99
CA ASP A 24 5.72 -11.87 12.61
C ASP A 24 4.84 -13.11 12.45
N HIS A 25 3.52 -12.95 12.46
CA HIS A 25 2.58 -14.01 12.09
C HIS A 25 2.79 -14.46 10.64
N LEU A 26 2.79 -13.50 9.69
CA LEU A 26 2.86 -13.79 8.25
C LEU A 26 4.16 -14.52 7.85
N LYS A 27 5.26 -14.33 8.59
CA LYS A 27 6.51 -15.09 8.38
C LYS A 27 6.35 -16.60 8.56
N ARG A 28 5.43 -17.05 9.41
CA ARG A 28 5.24 -18.48 9.77
C ARG A 28 3.87 -19.02 9.37
N CYS A 29 2.99 -18.18 8.84
CA CYS A 29 1.63 -18.57 8.52
C CYS A 29 1.61 -19.50 7.29
N PRO A 30 1.11 -20.75 7.42
CA PRO A 30 1.06 -21.69 6.30
C PRO A 30 0.07 -21.27 5.20
N TYR A 31 -0.80 -20.32 5.50
CA TYR A 31 -1.80 -19.77 4.56
C TYR A 31 -1.35 -18.44 3.93
N ASN A 32 -0.19 -17.91 4.31
CA ASN A 32 0.35 -16.68 3.71
C ASN A 32 1.11 -17.03 2.42
N GLU A 33 0.41 -16.98 1.30
CA GLU A 33 1.02 -17.11 -0.02
C GLU A 33 1.70 -15.79 -0.41
N VAL A 34 3.03 -15.77 -0.38
CA VAL A 34 3.80 -14.59 -0.79
C VAL A 34 3.98 -14.58 -2.30
N LEU A 35 3.15 -13.81 -3.00
CA LEU A 35 3.35 -13.53 -4.42
C LEU A 35 4.49 -12.51 -4.59
N ARG A 36 5.64 -12.96 -5.09
CA ARG A 36 6.76 -12.08 -5.41
C ARG A 36 6.56 -11.43 -6.78
N GLN A 37 5.80 -10.33 -6.83
CA GLN A 37 5.68 -9.51 -8.02
C GLN A 37 6.95 -8.67 -8.19
N VAL A 38 7.71 -8.95 -9.26
CA VAL A 38 8.95 -8.23 -9.59
C VAL A 38 8.72 -7.09 -10.59
N ASP A 39 7.60 -7.14 -11.31
CA ASP A 39 7.25 -6.11 -12.29
C ASP A 39 6.66 -4.90 -11.57
N ALA A 40 7.13 -3.71 -11.94
CA ALA A 40 6.61 -2.47 -11.40
C ALA A 40 5.18 -2.24 -11.90
N VAL A 41 4.24 -2.01 -10.97
CA VAL A 41 2.87 -1.62 -11.29
C VAL A 41 2.75 -0.10 -11.18
N PRO A 42 2.20 0.61 -12.18
CA PRO A 42 2.04 2.05 -12.12
C PRO A 42 1.07 2.41 -10.99
N LEU A 43 1.47 3.35 -10.13
CA LEU A 43 0.57 3.88 -9.12
C LEU A 43 -0.61 4.60 -9.79
N PRO A 44 -1.81 4.61 -9.20
CA PRO A 44 -2.97 5.31 -9.78
C PRO A 44 -2.69 6.76 -10.18
N CYS A 45 -1.84 7.46 -9.40
CA CYS A 45 -1.42 8.83 -9.67
C CYS A 45 -0.42 9.00 -10.83
N MET A 46 0.17 7.91 -11.34
CA MET A 46 1.02 7.91 -12.52
C MET A 46 0.21 7.81 -13.83
N CYS A 47 -1.04 7.33 -13.76
CA CYS A 47 -1.93 7.21 -14.92
C CYS A 47 -2.57 8.55 -15.31
N THR A 48 -2.70 9.50 -14.37
CA THR A 48 -3.23 10.83 -14.60
C THR A 48 -2.12 11.87 -14.53
N THR A 49 -1.69 12.38 -15.68
CA THR A 49 -0.45 13.19 -15.78
C THR A 49 -0.52 14.61 -15.20
N ARG A 50 -1.61 15.09 -14.59
CA ARG A 50 -1.77 16.56 -14.46
C ARG A 50 -2.01 17.18 -13.07
N GLU A 51 -2.52 16.47 -12.06
CA GLU A 51 -3.04 17.21 -10.87
C GLU A 51 -2.63 16.69 -9.49
N LEU A 52 -1.89 15.57 -9.38
CA LEU A 52 -1.62 14.93 -8.08
C LEU A 52 -0.26 15.25 -7.46
N THR A 53 0.55 16.09 -8.10
CA THR A 53 1.87 16.50 -7.61
C THR A 53 1.93 18.01 -7.42
N ARG A 54 2.67 18.45 -6.40
CA ARG A 54 2.98 19.88 -6.20
C ARG A 54 3.61 20.42 -7.49
N ASP A 55 2.94 21.39 -8.12
CA ASP A 55 3.27 22.02 -9.41
C ASP A 55 2.88 21.24 -10.70
N GLY A 56 2.04 20.21 -10.63
CA GLY A 56 1.49 19.55 -11.82
C GLY A 56 2.51 18.77 -12.67
N ARG A 57 3.68 18.46 -12.11
CA ARG A 57 4.74 17.70 -12.78
C ARG A 57 4.48 16.19 -12.71
N SER A 58 4.55 15.49 -13.83
CA SER A 58 4.43 14.02 -13.86
C SER A 58 5.38 13.35 -12.86
N LEU A 59 4.92 12.36 -12.08
CA LEU A 59 5.79 11.59 -11.18
C LEU A 59 6.99 10.97 -11.92
N ARG A 60 6.81 10.65 -13.21
CA ARG A 60 7.89 10.14 -14.07
C ARG A 60 9.06 11.11 -14.21
N SER A 61 8.84 12.42 -14.10
CA SER A 61 9.92 13.42 -14.15
C SER A 61 10.63 13.62 -12.81
N VAL A 62 10.08 13.10 -11.70
CA VAL A 62 10.61 13.27 -10.35
C VAL A 62 11.38 12.03 -9.88
N LEU A 63 10.93 10.84 -10.30
CA LEU A 63 11.61 9.59 -10.00
C LEU A 63 12.91 9.50 -10.81
N LYS A 64 14.06 9.62 -10.14
CA LYS A 64 15.35 9.30 -10.74
C LYS A 64 15.48 7.78 -10.86
N PRO A 65 16.05 7.25 -11.96
CA PRO A 65 16.38 5.83 -12.04
C PRO A 65 17.31 5.45 -10.88
N VAL A 66 17.06 4.30 -10.27
CA VAL A 66 18.02 3.69 -9.36
C VAL A 66 19.08 3.05 -10.24
N SER A 67 20.32 3.52 -10.13
CA SER A 67 21.51 2.97 -10.80
C SER A 67 21.89 1.61 -10.24
#